data_AF-A0A4Z1BKQ3-F1
#
_entry.id   AF-A0A4Z1BKQ3-F1
#
_cell.length_a   1.000
_cell.length_b   1.000
_cell.length_c   1.000
_cell.angle_alpha   90.00
_cell.angle_beta   90.00
_cell.angle_gamma   90.00
#
_symmetry.space_group_name_H-M   'P 1'
#
loop_
_entity.id
_entity.type
_entity.pdbx_description
1 polymer ?
#
loop_
_entity_poly.entity_id
_entity_poly.type
_entity_poly.pdbx_seq_one_letter_code
_entity_poly.pdbx_strand_id
1 'polypeptide(L)'
;MPKLTNQELESYKSQMETTISNPSGLYIVNKINVVLTNLLGDSRFSKNTELKEIYKEILEMEEPNNYYTYRLEYPDNLERLQKLYPLVIKEIENNI
;
A
#
# COMPACT_ATOMS: atom_id res chain seq x y z
N MET A 1 -5.19 17.60 12.07
CA MET A 1 -5.49 16.69 10.94
C MET A 1 -6.68 15.83 11.32
N PRO A 2 -7.65 15.61 10.41
CA PRO A 2 -8.82 14.78 10.69
C PRO A 2 -8.39 13.31 10.86
N LYS A 3 -9.09 12.60 11.75
CA LYS A 3 -8.90 11.17 12.01
C LYS A 3 -9.76 10.39 11.01
N LEU A 4 -9.19 9.37 10.37
CA LEU A 4 -9.93 8.42 9.54
C LEU A 4 -10.94 7.65 10.40
N THR A 5 -12.13 7.44 9.88
CA THR A 5 -13.13 6.56 10.48
C THR A 5 -12.69 5.10 10.35
N ASN A 6 -13.23 4.22 11.19
CA ASN A 6 -12.94 2.78 11.08
C ASN A 6 -13.42 2.21 9.74
N GLN A 7 -14.48 2.78 9.14
CA GLN A 7 -14.95 2.40 7.81
C GLN A 7 -13.96 2.79 6.69
N GLU A 8 -13.28 3.93 6.81
CA GLU A 8 -12.21 4.33 5.87
C GLU A 8 -10.99 3.41 5.98
N LEU A 9 -10.61 3.01 7.20
CA LEU A 9 -9.51 2.06 7.42
C LEU A 9 -9.80 0.69 6.81
N GLU A 10 -11.02 0.17 7.00
CA GLU A 10 -11.46 -1.08 6.36
C GLU A 10 -11.49 -0.96 4.83
N SER A 11 -11.90 0.21 4.30
CA SER A 11 -11.84 0.46 2.86
C SER A 11 -10.41 0.40 2.33
N TYR A 12 -9.44 1.00 3.03
CA TYR A 12 -8.04 0.95 2.63
C TYR A 12 -7.46 -0.46 2.68
N LYS A 13 -7.80 -1.25 3.69
CA LYS A 13 -7.46 -2.68 3.75
C LYS A 13 -7.98 -3.42 2.52
N SER A 14 -9.26 -3.29 2.20
CA SER A 14 -9.88 -3.95 1.05
C SER A 14 -9.29 -3.49 -0.30
N GLN A 15 -8.96 -2.21 -0.43
CA GLN A 15 -8.31 -1.66 -1.63
C GLN A 15 -6.92 -2.27 -1.84
N MET A 16 -6.11 -2.38 -0.78
CA MET A 16 -4.79 -3.00 -0.86
C MET A 16 -4.89 -4.50 -1.17
N GLU A 17 -5.81 -5.22 -0.52
CA GLU A 17 -6.06 -6.65 -0.76
C GLU A 17 -6.40 -6.94 -2.23
N THR A 18 -7.33 -6.15 -2.78
CA THR A 18 -7.78 -6.27 -4.17
C THR A 18 -6.64 -5.97 -5.15
N THR A 19 -5.82 -4.96 -4.83
CA THR A 19 -4.71 -4.54 -5.69
C THR A 19 -3.62 -5.62 -5.77
N ILE A 20 -3.31 -6.28 -4.65
CA ILE A 20 -2.27 -7.31 -4.60
C ILE A 20 -2.76 -8.65 -5.15
N SER A 21 -4.03 -8.99 -4.90
CA SER A 21 -4.65 -10.22 -5.42
C SER A 21 -4.91 -10.17 -6.93
N ASN A 22 -4.92 -8.97 -7.52
CA ASN A 22 -5.02 -8.78 -8.96
C ASN A 22 -3.79 -8.06 -9.54
N PRO A 23 -2.64 -8.75 -9.63
CA PRO A 23 -1.37 -8.15 -10.05
C PRO A 23 -1.31 -7.73 -11.52
N SER A 24 -2.39 -7.96 -12.29
CA SER A 24 -2.51 -7.46 -13.66
C SER A 24 -2.84 -5.97 -13.74
N GLY A 25 -3.16 -5.34 -12.61
CA GLY A 25 -3.46 -3.92 -12.55
C GLY A 25 -2.21 -3.08 -12.81
N LEU A 26 -2.27 -2.19 -13.80
CA LEU A 26 -1.28 -1.12 -13.92
C LEU A 26 -1.27 -0.29 -12.62
N TYR A 27 -0.09 0.20 -12.24
CA TYR A 27 0.11 1.14 -11.14
C TYR A 27 -0.12 0.60 -9.70
N ILE A 28 0.30 -0.65 -9.41
CA ILE A 28 0.14 -1.27 -8.08
C ILE A 28 0.91 -0.52 -6.99
N VAL A 29 2.17 -0.15 -7.25
CA VAL A 29 3.00 0.57 -6.28
C VAL A 29 2.37 1.93 -5.98
N ASN A 30 1.90 2.63 -7.01
CA ASN A 30 1.23 3.92 -6.86
C ASN A 30 -0.08 3.80 -6.05
N LYS A 31 -0.89 2.76 -6.29
CA LYS A 31 -2.13 2.53 -5.51
C LYS A 31 -1.82 2.29 -4.03
N ILE A 32 -0.79 1.50 -3.74
CA ILE A 32 -0.35 1.25 -2.36
C ILE A 32 0.24 2.52 -1.72
N ASN A 33 1.01 3.30 -2.47
CA ASN A 33 1.56 4.58 -2.04
C ASN A 33 0.45 5.56 -1.62
N VAL A 34 -0.64 5.64 -2.37
CA VAL A 34 -1.81 6.48 -2.02
C VAL A 34 -2.42 6.04 -0.70
N VAL A 35 -2.59 4.73 -0.47
CA VAL A 35 -3.12 4.21 0.80
C VAL A 35 -2.19 4.58 1.96
N LEU A 36 -0.89 4.31 1.84
CA LEU A 36 0.10 4.62 2.89
C LEU A 36 0.18 6.11 3.20
N THR A 37 0.09 6.97 2.18
CA THR A 37 0.07 8.42 2.37
C THR A 37 -1.14 8.85 3.21
N ASN A 38 -2.33 8.28 2.93
CA ASN A 38 -3.53 8.57 3.71
C ASN A 38 -3.43 8.06 5.15
N LEU A 39 -2.91 6.84 5.34
CA LEU A 39 -2.69 6.28 6.67
C LEU A 39 -1.74 7.16 7.48
N LEU A 40 -0.58 7.53 6.93
CA LEU A 40 0.40 8.39 7.61
C LEU A 40 -0.10 9.82 7.87
N GLY A 41 -1.14 10.27 7.16
CA GLY A 41 -1.86 11.52 7.43
C GLY A 41 -2.77 11.48 8.66
N ASP A 42 -3.15 10.28 9.14
CA ASP A 42 -3.95 10.09 10.35
C ASP A 42 -3.08 10.14 11.61
N SER A 43 -3.59 10.77 12.67
CA SER A 43 -2.84 10.99 13.91
C SER A 43 -2.39 9.70 14.61
N ARG A 44 -3.12 8.58 14.44
CA ARG A 44 -2.75 7.26 14.98
C ARG A 44 -1.47 6.71 14.35
N PHE A 45 -1.32 6.91 13.05
CA PHE A 45 -0.23 6.30 12.27
C PHE A 45 0.89 7.30 11.94
N SER A 46 0.67 8.60 12.12
CA SER A 46 1.64 9.66 11.82
C SER A 46 3.01 9.48 12.50
N LYS A 47 3.06 8.77 13.64
CA LYS A 47 4.30 8.45 14.38
C LYS A 47 4.72 6.98 14.26
N ASN A 48 3.99 6.17 13.51
CA ASN A 48 4.29 4.76 13.31
C ASN A 48 5.55 4.60 12.46
N THR A 49 6.62 4.08 13.06
CA THR A 49 7.92 3.93 12.40
C THR A 49 7.86 2.84 11.33
N GLU A 50 7.19 1.72 11.61
CA GLU A 50 7.09 0.60 10.66
C GLU A 50 6.37 1.03 9.38
N LEU A 51 5.23 1.72 9.49
CA LEU A 51 4.51 2.25 8.32
C LEU A 51 5.34 3.25 7.52
N LYS A 52 6.21 4.04 8.17
CA LYS A 52 7.11 4.96 7.48
C LYS A 52 8.24 4.25 6.75
N GLU A 53 8.75 3.15 7.30
CA GLU A 53 9.77 2.34 6.64
C GLU A 53 9.18 1.64 5.42
N ILE A 54 7.99 1.04 5.56
CA ILE A 54 7.24 0.47 4.45
C ILE A 54 6.99 1.53 3.37
N TYR A 55 6.53 2.73 3.76
CA TYR A 55 6.31 3.83 2.83
C TYR A 55 7.55 4.23 2.02
N LYS A 56 8.72 4.29 2.68
CA LYS A 56 9.99 4.56 1.99
C LYS A 56 10.33 3.46 0.99
N GLU A 57 10.18 2.20 1.38
CA GLU A 57 10.43 1.07 0.47
C GLU A 57 9.52 1.13 -0.76
N ILE A 58 8.24 1.46 -0.58
CA ILE A 58 7.27 1.66 -1.68
C ILE A 58 7.68 2.82 -2.60
N LEU A 59 8.22 3.92 -2.06
CA LEU A 59 8.69 5.05 -2.89
C LEU A 59 9.92 4.70 -3.74
N GLU A 60 10.74 3.77 -3.29
CA GLU A 60 11.93 3.28 -4.01
C GLU A 60 11.57 2.21 -5.05
N MET A 61 10.36 1.64 -5.00
CA MET A 61 9.90 0.69 -6.00
C MET A 61 9.52 1.41 -7.29
N GLU A 62 10.25 1.12 -8.37
CA GLU A 62 9.89 1.61 -9.69
C GLU A 62 8.67 0.87 -10.24
N GLU A 63 7.86 1.59 -11.03
CA GLU A 63 6.87 0.98 -11.90
C GLU A 63 7.39 0.84 -13.33
N PRO A 64 7.31 -0.34 -13.95
CA PRO A 64 7.64 -0.53 -15.33
C PRO A 64 6.64 0.31 -16.11
N ASN A 65 7.19 1.35 -16.71
CA ASN A 65 6.47 2.33 -17.47
C ASN A 65 6.15 1.73 -18.85
N ASN A 66 5.38 0.64 -18.87
CA ASN A 66 5.14 -0.11 -20.10
C ASN A 66 3.82 0.32 -20.74
N TYR A 67 3.92 1.35 -21.60
CA TYR A 67 2.80 1.87 -22.39
C TYR A 67 2.25 0.85 -23.42
N TYR A 68 2.98 -0.25 -23.68
CA TYR A 68 2.73 -1.16 -24.80
C TYR A 68 2.32 -2.58 -24.42
N THR A 69 2.64 -3.05 -23.21
CA THR A 69 2.25 -4.39 -22.77
C THR A 69 1.25 -4.28 -21.63
N TYR A 70 0.02 -4.75 -21.85
CA TYR A 70 -0.98 -5.03 -20.79
C TYR A 70 -0.51 -6.15 -19.82
N ARG A 71 0.81 -6.39 -19.73
CA ARG A 71 1.47 -7.35 -18.86
C ARG A 71 2.69 -6.69 -18.25
N LEU A 72 2.70 -6.82 -16.94
CA LEU A 72 3.62 -6.30 -15.96
C LEU A 72 4.74 -7.33 -15.78
N GLU A 73 5.96 -7.03 -16.22
CA GLU A 73 7.14 -7.77 -15.79
C GLU A 73 7.50 -7.29 -14.38
N TYR A 74 6.86 -7.90 -13.38
CA TYR A 74 7.01 -7.55 -11.96
C TYR A 74 7.12 -8.77 -11.03
N PRO A 75 7.95 -9.80 -11.30
CA PRO A 75 8.13 -10.85 -10.28
C PRO A 75 8.63 -10.26 -8.96
N ASP A 76 9.66 -9.40 -9.03
CA ASP A 76 10.41 -8.98 -7.85
C ASP A 76 9.65 -7.97 -6.98
N ASN A 77 9.04 -6.93 -7.56
CA ASN A 77 8.30 -5.96 -6.74
C ASN A 77 6.94 -6.53 -6.29
N LEU A 78 6.28 -7.40 -7.06
CA LEU A 78 5.04 -8.02 -6.60
C LEU A 78 5.27 -8.92 -5.38
N GLU A 79 6.32 -9.74 -5.39
CA GLU A 79 6.66 -10.59 -4.25
C GLU A 79 7.00 -9.75 -3.02
N ARG A 80 7.74 -8.64 -3.19
CA ARG A 80 8.04 -7.71 -2.10
C ARG A 80 6.78 -7.05 -1.55
N LEU A 81 5.87 -6.58 -2.41
CA LEU A 81 4.58 -6.02 -2.01
C LEU A 81 3.70 -7.03 -1.25
N GLN A 82 3.68 -8.28 -1.69
CA GLN A 82 2.98 -9.37 -1.00
C GLN A 82 3.53 -9.62 0.41
N LYS A 83 4.82 -9.37 0.65
CA LYS A 83 5.44 -9.47 1.99
C LYS A 83 5.17 -8.26 2.86
N LEU A 84 5.13 -7.06 2.30
CA LEU A 84 4.90 -5.81 3.04
C LEU A 84 3.44 -5.62 3.44
N TYR A 85 2.51 -6.09 2.61
CA TYR A 85 1.08 -5.90 2.82
C TYR A 85 0.53 -6.41 4.16
N PRO A 86 0.82 -7.65 4.59
CA PRO A 86 0.36 -8.15 5.89
C PRO A 86 0.82 -7.28 7.07
N LEU A 87 1.98 -6.62 6.95
CA LEU A 87 2.49 -5.71 7.98
C LEU A 87 1.63 -4.45 8.07
N VAL A 88 1.28 -3.86 6.92
CA VAL A 88 0.39 -2.70 6.87
C VAL A 88 -0.99 -3.03 7.46
N ILE A 89 -1.54 -4.19 7.11
CA ILE A 89 -2.85 -4.63 7.64
C ILE A 89 -2.81 -4.82 9.15
N LYS A 90 -1.77 -5.45 9.67
CA LYS A 90 -1.58 -5.63 11.12
C LYS A 90 -1.55 -4.28 11.84
N GLU A 91 -0.85 -3.29 11.27
CA GLU A 91 -0.80 -1.96 11.88
C GLU A 91 -2.16 -1.27 11.88
N ILE A 92 -2.95 -1.41 10.80
CA ILE A 92 -4.34 -0.94 10.75
C ILE A 92 -5.17 -1.61 11.85
N GLU A 93 -5.13 -2.94 11.96
CA GLU A 93 -5.91 -3.72 12.93
C GLU A 93 -5.58 -3.39 14.39
N ASN A 94 -4.30 -3.10 14.69
CA ASN A 94 -3.86 -2.68 16.02
C ASN A 94 -4.41 -1.31 16.46
N ASN A 95 -4.98 -0.53 15.54
CA ASN A 95 -5.37 0.87 15.73
C ASN A 95 -6.84 1.17 15.36
N ILE A 96 -7.63 0.13 15.07
CA ILE A 96 -9.10 0.13 14.92
C ILE A 96 -9.77 -0.03 16.28
#